data_AF-A0A7C3W5L1-F1
#
_entry.id   AF-A0A7C3W5L1-F1
#
_cell.length_a   1.000
_cell.length_b   1.000
_cell.length_c   1.000
_cell.angle_alpha   90.00
_cell.angle_beta   90.00
_cell.angle_gamma   90.00
#
_symmetry.space_group_name_H-M   'P 1'
#
loop_
_entity.id
_entity.type
_entity.pdbx_description
1 polymer ?
#
loop_
_entity_poly.entity_id
_entity_poly.type
_entity_poly.pdbx_seq_one_letter_code
_entity_poly.pdbx_strand_id
1 'polypeptide(L)'
;MKDQALYNNWTVIAPPSPLSPGRRGMRPHTFHDYAEIRLPKIQLAEENFRPLFRLLRFRSHEGPLLDSWAPRGLYCRFVQEGMLAVNWEGAVSPCLSLLHSYGCYILGRPKRIRRYLVGNVREKPLPEIWQDESYSSFRARVRAFAFSPCAECGGCSFSESNEEDCYGNPFPVCGDCLWARGILQCP
;
A
#
# COMPACT_ATOMS: atom_id res chain seq x y z
N MET A 1 14.09 -15.37 -31.99
CA MET A 1 14.10 -13.93 -31.69
C MET A 1 13.06 -13.64 -30.61
N LYS A 2 13.48 -13.59 -29.35
CA LYS A 2 12.71 -13.03 -28.24
C LYS A 2 13.73 -12.31 -27.37
N ASP A 3 13.81 -10.99 -27.54
CA ASP A 3 14.70 -10.14 -26.77
C ASP A 3 14.16 -10.00 -25.34
N GLN A 4 14.87 -10.61 -24.40
CA GLN A 4 14.77 -10.36 -22.98
C GLN A 4 15.59 -9.11 -22.68
N ALA A 5 14.94 -7.95 -22.55
CA ALA A 5 15.58 -6.77 -21.99
C ALA A 5 15.76 -6.98 -20.48
N LEU A 6 17.01 -7.19 -20.10
CA LEU A 6 17.49 -7.25 -18.72
C LEU A 6 17.32 -5.88 -18.06
N TYR A 7 16.43 -5.77 -17.07
CA TYR A 7 16.43 -4.65 -16.13
C TYR A 7 17.22 -5.03 -14.89
N ASN A 8 18.55 -4.87 -14.96
CA ASN A 8 19.43 -4.87 -13.81
C ASN A 8 19.59 -3.42 -13.31
N ASN A 9 19.59 -3.23 -11.98
CA ASN A 9 19.74 -1.99 -11.20
C ASN A 9 18.47 -1.21 -10.85
N TRP A 10 17.83 -1.61 -9.75
CA TRP A 10 17.14 -0.70 -8.83
C TRP A 10 17.34 -1.16 -7.38
N THR A 11 18.49 -0.80 -6.80
CA THR A 11 18.65 -0.81 -5.35
C THR A 11 18.09 0.51 -4.83
N VAL A 12 16.82 0.53 -4.43
CA VAL A 12 16.26 1.68 -3.71
C VAL A 12 16.73 1.56 -2.26
N ILE A 13 17.80 2.28 -1.93
CA ILE A 13 18.18 2.54 -0.53
C ILE A 13 17.25 3.64 -0.04
N ALA A 14 16.20 3.27 0.69
CA ALA A 14 15.40 4.26 1.41
C ALA A 14 16.24 4.83 2.56
N PRO A 15 16.40 6.16 2.70
CA PRO A 15 16.99 6.73 3.90
C PRO A 15 16.05 6.51 5.10
N PRO A 16 16.58 6.28 6.32
CA PRO A 16 15.75 6.10 7.51
C PRO A 16 14.98 7.39 7.81
N SER A 17 13.65 7.26 7.97
CA SER A 17 12.76 8.34 8.37
C SER A 17 13.11 8.87 9.78
N PRO A 18 13.08 10.20 10.02
CA PRO A 18 13.36 10.75 11.34
C PRO A 18 12.24 10.43 12.35
N LEU A 19 12.69 10.03 13.53
CA LEU A 19 11.96 9.47 14.66
C LEU A 19 10.90 10.39 15.29
N SER A 20 9.81 9.77 15.76
CA SER A 20 8.90 10.31 16.78
C SER A 20 9.61 10.57 18.11
N PRO A 21 9.22 11.60 18.91
CA PRO A 21 9.94 11.92 20.13
C PRO A 21 9.46 11.09 21.33
N GLY A 22 10.43 10.55 22.08
CA GLY A 22 10.34 10.47 23.53
C GLY A 22 9.91 9.15 24.17
N ARG A 23 10.88 8.26 24.43
CA ARG A 23 11.01 7.61 25.75
C ARG A 23 12.49 7.54 26.12
N ARG A 24 12.86 8.26 27.18
CA ARG A 24 14.18 8.23 27.79
C ARG A 24 14.39 6.91 28.52
N GLY A 25 15.52 6.26 28.25
CA GLY A 25 16.15 5.31 29.18
C GLY A 25 16.22 3.86 28.70
N MET A 26 17.20 3.53 27.87
CA MET A 26 18.01 2.30 27.98
C MET A 26 19.27 2.44 27.10
N ARG A 27 20.38 1.86 27.55
CA ARG A 27 21.76 2.01 27.03
C ARG A 27 21.94 1.49 25.58
N PRO A 28 23.02 1.88 24.85
CA PRO A 28 23.10 1.67 23.42
C PRO A 28 23.43 0.21 23.11
N HIS A 29 22.48 -0.52 22.53
CA HIS A 29 22.81 -1.71 21.77
C HIS A 29 23.27 -1.25 20.39
N THR A 30 24.50 -1.60 20.05
CA THR A 30 25.10 -1.45 18.72
C THR A 30 24.15 -1.99 17.65
N PHE A 31 23.44 -1.11 16.96
CA PHE A 31 22.63 -1.46 15.80
C PHE A 31 23.60 -1.92 14.69
N HIS A 32 23.59 -3.21 14.40
CA HIS A 32 24.03 -3.67 13.08
C HIS A 32 22.94 -3.24 12.09
N ASP A 33 23.30 -2.38 11.14
CA ASP A 33 22.50 -2.01 9.98
C ASP A 33 22.32 -3.23 9.05
N TYR A 34 21.44 -4.15 9.41
CA TYR A 34 21.03 -5.21 8.50
C TYR A 34 19.83 -4.76 7.67
N ALA A 35 19.87 -5.03 6.37
CA ALA A 35 18.72 -4.81 5.48
C ALA A 35 17.56 -5.70 5.91
N GLU A 36 16.47 -5.10 6.40
CA GLU A 36 15.23 -5.80 6.74
C GLU A 36 14.53 -6.26 5.44
N ILE A 37 14.40 -7.57 5.24
CA ILE A 37 13.65 -8.13 4.12
C ILE A 37 12.18 -8.29 4.54
N ARG A 38 11.30 -7.46 3.98
CA ARG A 38 9.84 -7.59 4.18
C ARG A 38 9.22 -8.49 3.12
N LEU A 39 8.65 -9.61 3.57
CA LEU A 39 7.97 -10.54 2.68
C LEU A 39 6.53 -10.08 2.40
N PRO A 40 6.06 -10.09 1.14
CA PRO A 40 4.65 -9.88 0.85
C PRO A 40 3.79 -11.01 1.44
N LYS A 41 2.47 -10.83 1.45
CA LYS A 41 1.57 -11.95 1.73
C LYS A 41 1.67 -12.96 0.59
N ILE A 42 2.34 -14.08 0.86
CA ILE A 42 2.56 -15.18 -0.08
C ILE A 42 1.61 -16.31 0.28
N GLN A 43 0.99 -16.93 -0.73
CA GLN A 43 0.24 -18.16 -0.53
C GLN A 43 1.19 -19.29 -0.12
N LEU A 44 0.89 -19.98 0.97
CA LEU A 44 1.61 -21.18 1.39
C LEU A 44 1.22 -22.34 0.46
N ALA A 45 1.97 -22.48 -0.63
CA ALA A 45 1.85 -23.54 -1.61
C ALA A 45 3.21 -24.26 -1.74
N GLU A 46 3.20 -25.50 -2.23
CA GLU A 46 4.40 -26.34 -2.23
C GLU A 46 5.55 -25.70 -3.03
N GLU A 47 5.18 -25.10 -4.16
CA GLU A 47 6.06 -24.33 -5.05
C GLU A 47 6.73 -23.13 -4.36
N ASN A 48 6.12 -22.56 -3.32
CA ASN A 48 6.60 -21.37 -2.63
C ASN A 48 7.52 -21.68 -1.44
N PHE A 49 7.60 -22.94 -0.99
CA PHE A 49 8.46 -23.30 0.15
C PHE A 49 9.93 -23.12 -0.17
N ARG A 50 10.41 -23.65 -1.32
CA ARG A 50 11.82 -23.57 -1.69
C ARG A 50 12.40 -22.14 -1.69
N PRO A 51 11.77 -21.14 -2.35
CA PRO A 51 12.25 -19.77 -2.29
C PRO A 51 12.15 -19.17 -0.88
N LEU A 52 11.08 -19.45 -0.13
CA LEU A 52 10.94 -18.98 1.26
C LEU A 52 12.07 -19.51 2.16
N PHE A 53 12.36 -20.82 2.10
CA PHE A 53 13.46 -21.43 2.86
C PHE A 53 14.84 -20.86 2.48
N ARG A 54 15.05 -20.42 1.24
CA ARG A 54 16.30 -19.75 0.85
C ARG A 54 16.43 -18.36 1.47
N LEU A 55 15.34 -17.62 1.60
CA LEU A 55 15.34 -16.30 2.25
C LEU A 55 15.65 -16.42 3.74
N LEU A 56 15.13 -17.46 4.41
CA LEU A 56 15.44 -17.75 5.82
C LEU A 56 16.92 -18.09 6.09
N ARG A 57 17.70 -18.44 5.06
CA ARG A 57 19.15 -18.67 5.20
C ARG A 57 19.95 -17.37 5.32
N PHE A 58 19.38 -16.22 4.93
CA PHE A 58 20.00 -14.92 5.15
C PHE A 58 19.66 -14.43 6.57
N ARG A 59 20.69 -14.29 7.40
CA ARG A 59 20.62 -14.08 8.87
C ARG A 59 20.27 -12.64 9.28
N SER A 60 19.31 -12.02 8.59
CA SER A 60 18.85 -10.63 8.85
C SER A 60 17.33 -10.54 9.07
N HIS A 61 16.69 -11.64 9.48
CA HIS A 61 15.33 -11.60 10.02
C HIS A 61 15.39 -11.37 11.53
N GLU A 62 15.55 -10.11 11.94
CA GLU A 62 15.12 -9.67 13.28
C GLU A 62 13.60 -9.46 13.20
N GLY A 63 12.87 -10.44 13.69
CA GLY A 63 11.41 -10.46 13.69
C GLY A 63 10.91 -11.89 13.74
N PRO A 64 9.98 -12.25 14.64
CA PRO A 64 9.46 -13.60 14.67
C PRO A 64 8.96 -13.97 13.27
N LEU A 65 9.32 -15.17 12.80
CA LEU A 65 8.78 -15.84 11.60
C LEU A 65 7.24 -15.79 11.52
N LEU A 66 6.63 -15.49 12.66
CA LEU A 66 5.22 -15.46 12.96
C LEU A 66 4.84 -14.21 13.77
N ASP A 67 5.55 -13.08 13.64
CA ASP A 67 5.07 -11.84 14.25
C ASP A 67 4.13 -11.13 13.29
N SER A 68 2.88 -11.25 13.68
CA SER A 68 1.65 -10.63 13.24
C SER A 68 1.69 -9.09 13.14
N TRP A 69 2.65 -8.51 12.43
CA TRP A 69 2.71 -7.05 12.18
C TRP A 69 1.83 -6.59 11.00
N ALA A 70 0.76 -7.33 10.72
CA ALA A 70 -0.42 -6.74 10.12
C ALA A 70 -1.49 -6.73 11.20
N PRO A 71 -2.22 -5.61 11.40
CA PRO A 71 -3.52 -5.69 12.05
C PRO A 71 -4.29 -6.86 11.43
N ARG A 72 -5.20 -7.50 12.16
CA ARG A 72 -6.21 -8.40 11.59
C ARG A 72 -7.19 -7.62 10.69
N GLY A 73 -6.66 -6.89 9.70
CA GLY A 73 -7.28 -5.81 8.97
C GLY A 73 -6.37 -5.23 7.88
N LEU A 74 -6.95 -4.42 7.02
CA LEU A 74 -6.29 -3.79 5.90
C LEU A 74 -5.34 -2.66 6.38
N TYR A 75 -4.21 -2.45 5.70
CA TYR A 75 -3.23 -1.40 5.99
C TYR A 75 -2.77 -0.70 4.71
N CYS A 76 -3.16 0.56 4.51
CA CYS A 76 -2.75 1.37 3.36
C CYS A 76 -1.49 2.16 3.71
N ARG A 77 -0.34 1.71 3.21
CA ARG A 77 0.95 2.42 3.36
C ARG A 77 0.84 3.90 2.95
N PHE A 78 0.20 4.21 1.82
CA PHE A 78 0.11 5.58 1.33
C PHE A 78 -0.50 6.55 2.35
N VAL A 79 -1.64 6.19 2.94
CA VAL A 79 -2.33 7.08 3.89
C VAL A 79 -1.69 7.07 5.27
N GLN A 80 -1.18 5.91 5.70
CA GLN A 80 -0.60 5.73 7.03
C GLN A 80 0.77 6.38 7.15
N GLU A 81 1.59 6.31 6.10
CA GLU A 81 2.94 6.88 6.05
C GLU A 81 2.96 8.30 5.45
N GLY A 82 1.81 8.85 5.07
CA GLY A 82 1.71 10.25 4.62
C GLY A 82 2.18 10.48 3.18
N MET A 83 2.02 9.50 2.31
CA MET A 83 2.41 9.55 0.90
C MET A 83 1.25 10.01 0.01
N LEU A 84 1.60 10.51 -1.17
CA LEU A 84 0.69 10.82 -2.27
C LEU A 84 1.39 10.61 -3.60
N ALA A 85 0.63 10.58 -4.69
CA ALA A 85 1.16 10.48 -6.05
C ALA A 85 0.82 11.74 -6.83
N VAL A 86 1.75 12.19 -7.69
CA VAL A 86 1.55 13.32 -8.60
C VAL A 86 1.78 12.82 -10.02
N ASN A 87 0.82 13.05 -10.91
CA ASN A 87 0.97 12.67 -12.32
C ASN A 87 1.79 13.73 -13.10
N TRP A 88 2.08 13.44 -14.37
CA TRP A 88 2.86 14.34 -15.24
C TRP A 88 2.19 15.72 -15.48
N GLU A 89 0.87 15.81 -15.32
CA GLU A 89 0.10 17.07 -15.45
C GLU A 89 0.13 17.91 -14.16
N GLY A 90 0.69 17.38 -13.07
CA GLY A 90 0.68 17.99 -11.74
C GLY A 90 -0.53 17.63 -10.89
N ALA A 91 -1.46 16.79 -11.38
CA ALA A 91 -2.61 16.37 -10.60
C ALA A 91 -2.20 15.42 -9.46
N VAL A 92 -2.73 15.66 -8.28
CA VAL A 92 -2.45 14.95 -7.03
C VAL A 92 -3.50 13.87 -6.81
N SER A 93 -3.05 12.67 -6.49
CA SER A 93 -3.88 11.52 -6.09
C SER A 93 -3.39 10.98 -4.74
N PRO A 94 -4.27 10.41 -3.90
CA PRO A 94 -3.86 9.83 -2.62
C PRO A 94 -2.88 8.65 -2.73
N CYS A 95 -2.85 7.95 -3.85
CA CYS A 95 -1.97 6.81 -4.07
C CYS A 95 -1.83 6.48 -5.56
N LEU A 96 -0.87 5.58 -5.88
CA LEU A 96 -0.64 5.12 -7.24
C LEU A 96 -1.86 4.41 -7.86
N SER A 97 -2.61 3.62 -7.08
CA SER A 97 -3.82 2.94 -7.58
C SER A 97 -4.96 3.87 -7.95
N LEU A 98 -4.97 5.10 -7.43
CA LEU A 98 -6.02 6.07 -7.74
C LEU A 98 -5.52 7.15 -8.72
N LEU A 99 -4.27 7.08 -9.16
CA LEU A 99 -3.67 8.05 -10.07
C LEU A 99 -4.27 7.99 -11.47
N HIS A 100 -4.66 6.79 -11.92
CA HIS A 100 -5.21 6.54 -13.25
C HIS A 100 -6.51 5.72 -13.17
N SER A 101 -7.35 5.84 -14.20
CA SER A 101 -8.50 4.95 -14.39
C SER A 101 -8.04 3.73 -15.18
N TYR A 102 -8.40 2.53 -14.73
CA TYR A 102 -8.00 1.28 -15.39
C TYR A 102 -8.98 0.14 -15.08
N GLY A 103 -8.94 -0.89 -15.91
CA GLY A 103 -9.56 -2.19 -15.62
C GLY A 103 -8.55 -3.12 -14.97
N CYS A 104 -8.99 -3.92 -14.00
CA CYS A 104 -8.20 -4.97 -13.39
C CYS A 104 -9.08 -6.17 -13.03
N TYR A 105 -8.45 -7.23 -12.51
CA TYR A 105 -9.14 -8.39 -11.98
C TYR A 105 -8.76 -8.59 -10.52
N ILE A 106 -9.76 -8.73 -9.65
CA ILE A 106 -9.60 -9.02 -8.22
C ILE A 106 -10.24 -10.38 -7.98
N LEU A 107 -9.44 -11.39 -7.61
CA LEU A 107 -9.92 -12.75 -7.36
C LEU A 107 -10.74 -13.32 -8.54
N GLY A 108 -10.29 -13.08 -9.77
CA GLY A 108 -10.97 -13.53 -11.00
C GLY A 108 -12.19 -12.68 -11.41
N ARG A 109 -12.61 -11.71 -10.59
CA ARG A 109 -13.71 -10.80 -10.90
C ARG A 109 -13.20 -9.54 -11.63
N PRO A 110 -13.82 -9.11 -12.74
CA PRO A 110 -13.47 -7.84 -13.37
C PRO A 110 -13.82 -6.67 -12.45
N LYS A 111 -12.94 -5.68 -12.39
CA LYS A 111 -13.13 -4.45 -11.61
C LYS A 111 -12.65 -3.25 -12.41
N ARG A 112 -13.40 -2.17 -12.39
CA ARG A 112 -13.03 -0.89 -13.00
C ARG A 112 -12.69 0.13 -11.92
N ILE A 113 -11.46 0.60 -11.92
CA ILE A 113 -11.00 1.67 -11.04
C ILE A 113 -11.11 2.99 -11.78
N ARG A 114 -11.83 3.95 -11.21
CA ARG A 114 -11.82 5.35 -11.62
C ARG A 114 -10.77 6.11 -10.81
N ARG A 115 -9.97 6.93 -11.50
CA ARG A 115 -9.00 7.82 -10.85
C ARG A 115 -9.67 8.75 -9.83
N TYR A 116 -8.95 9.06 -8.76
CA TYR A 116 -9.35 10.04 -7.75
C TYR A 116 -8.27 11.10 -7.61
N LEU A 117 -8.59 12.31 -8.06
CA LEU A 117 -7.70 13.47 -8.00
C LEU A 117 -8.23 14.43 -6.94
N VAL A 118 -7.33 14.94 -6.11
CA VAL A 118 -7.65 15.82 -4.96
C VAL A 118 -7.16 17.26 -5.16
N GLY A 119 -6.45 17.53 -6.25
CA GLY A 119 -5.98 18.87 -6.60
C GLY A 119 -4.90 18.83 -7.68
N ASN A 120 -4.32 20.00 -8.00
CA ASN A 120 -3.18 20.12 -8.90
C ASN A 120 -2.11 21.04 -8.29
N VAL A 121 -0.86 20.56 -8.21
CA VAL A 121 0.26 21.33 -7.62
C VAL A 121 0.64 22.58 -8.42
N ARG A 122 0.19 22.68 -9.67
CA ARG A 122 0.36 23.87 -10.52
C ARG A 122 -0.65 24.97 -10.19
N GLU A 123 -1.75 24.63 -9.52
CA GLU A 123 -2.84 25.54 -9.18
C GLU A 123 -2.80 25.95 -7.71
N LYS A 124 -2.47 25.00 -6.82
CA LYS A 124 -2.45 25.20 -5.36
C LYS A 124 -1.21 24.61 -4.71
N PRO A 125 -0.67 25.24 -3.65
CA PRO A 125 0.41 24.65 -2.86
C PRO A 125 0.01 23.29 -2.28
N LEU A 126 0.94 22.34 -2.27
CA LEU A 126 0.70 20.99 -1.76
C LEU A 126 0.14 20.94 -0.32
N PRO A 127 0.57 21.79 0.64
CA PRO A 127 -0.02 21.80 1.98
C PRO A 127 -1.50 22.17 1.99
N GLU A 128 -1.95 23.05 1.10
CA GLU A 128 -3.37 23.42 0.97
C GLU A 128 -4.18 22.22 0.44
N ILE A 129 -3.69 21.57 -0.62
CA ILE A 129 -4.29 20.35 -1.16
C ILE A 129 -4.36 19.27 -0.08
N TRP A 130 -3.29 19.08 0.69
CA TRP A 130 -3.23 18.08 1.76
C TRP A 130 -4.26 18.36 2.86
N GLN A 131 -4.47 19.62 3.22
CA GLN A 131 -5.38 20.03 4.29
C GLN A 131 -6.84 20.14 3.84
N ASP A 132 -7.12 20.01 2.54
CA ASP A 132 -8.48 20.01 2.00
C ASP A 132 -9.39 19.02 2.76
N GLU A 133 -10.62 19.45 3.04
CA GLU A 133 -11.58 18.69 3.85
C GLU A 133 -11.94 17.36 3.19
N SER A 134 -12.13 17.36 1.87
CA SER A 134 -12.47 16.14 1.12
C SER A 134 -11.33 15.11 1.15
N TYR A 135 -10.09 15.59 1.02
CA TYR A 135 -8.91 14.72 1.06
C TYR A 135 -8.62 14.23 2.49
N SER A 136 -8.71 15.10 3.50
CA SER A 136 -8.51 14.72 4.89
C SER A 136 -9.58 13.73 5.40
N SER A 137 -10.85 13.93 5.03
CA SER A 137 -11.95 13.00 5.30
C SER A 137 -11.72 11.63 4.65
N PHE A 138 -11.32 11.61 3.37
CA PHE A 138 -10.93 10.37 2.72
C PHE A 138 -9.80 9.64 3.47
N ARG A 139 -8.72 10.35 3.84
CA ARG A 139 -7.62 9.76 4.61
C ARG A 139 -8.10 9.22 5.97
N ALA A 140 -9.00 9.91 6.65
CA ALA A 140 -9.59 9.44 7.91
C ALA A 140 -10.35 8.11 7.73
N ARG A 141 -11.18 7.99 6.68
CA ARG A 141 -11.87 6.73 6.34
C ARG A 141 -10.90 5.59 6.05
N VAL A 142 -9.82 5.87 5.31
CA VAL A 142 -8.78 4.87 5.02
C VAL A 142 -8.01 4.47 6.27
N ARG A 143 -7.73 5.38 7.20
CA ARG A 143 -7.06 5.03 8.47
C ARG A 143 -7.93 4.13 9.34
N ALA A 144 -9.23 4.41 9.41
CA ALA A 144 -10.20 3.59 10.11
C ALA A 144 -10.53 2.28 9.37
N PHE A 145 -10.21 2.21 8.07
CA PHE A 145 -10.61 1.12 7.16
C PHE A 145 -12.08 0.73 7.27
N ALA A 146 -12.96 1.72 7.35
CA ALA A 146 -14.40 1.53 7.43
C ALA A 146 -15.05 1.16 6.08
N PHE A 147 -14.37 0.36 5.24
CA PHE A 147 -14.85 -0.09 3.94
C PHE A 147 -15.39 -1.53 4.01
N SER A 148 -16.26 -1.88 3.07
CA SER A 148 -16.72 -3.26 2.90
C SER A 148 -15.55 -4.19 2.58
N PRO A 149 -15.42 -5.37 3.22
CA PRO A 149 -14.33 -6.31 2.98
C PRO A 149 -14.56 -7.13 1.68
N CYS A 150 -14.67 -6.45 0.54
CA CYS A 150 -15.08 -7.03 -0.75
C CYS A 150 -14.18 -8.18 -1.23
N ALA A 151 -12.90 -8.17 -0.85
CA ALA A 151 -11.96 -9.24 -1.17
C ALA A 151 -12.17 -10.51 -0.32
N GLU A 152 -12.92 -10.44 0.78
CA GLU A 152 -13.18 -11.57 1.69
C GLU A 152 -14.59 -12.13 1.51
N CYS A 153 -15.59 -11.29 1.20
CA CYS A 153 -16.96 -11.75 1.02
C CYS A 153 -17.24 -12.40 -0.35
N GLY A 154 -16.27 -12.42 -1.27
CA GLY A 154 -16.44 -12.93 -2.64
C GLY A 154 -16.96 -11.88 -3.65
N GLY A 155 -17.40 -10.71 -3.16
CA GLY A 155 -17.87 -9.58 -3.96
C GLY A 155 -19.33 -9.66 -4.39
N CYS A 156 -19.83 -8.49 -4.80
CA CYS A 156 -21.17 -8.28 -5.34
C CYS A 156 -21.11 -7.21 -6.45
N SER A 157 -22.24 -6.75 -6.98
CA SER A 157 -22.29 -5.69 -8.00
C SER A 157 -21.53 -4.42 -7.58
N PHE A 158 -21.61 -4.02 -6.31
CA PHE A 158 -20.88 -2.86 -5.78
C PHE A 158 -19.36 -3.04 -5.81
N SER A 159 -18.86 -4.28 -5.85
CA SER A 159 -17.42 -4.58 -5.90
C SER A 159 -16.82 -4.49 -7.32
N GLU A 160 -17.63 -4.25 -8.35
CA GLU A 160 -17.17 -4.11 -9.74
C GLU A 160 -16.52 -2.75 -10.02
N SER A 161 -16.70 -1.77 -9.14
CA SER A 161 -16.05 -0.45 -9.25
C SER A 161 -15.47 0.03 -7.93
N ASN A 162 -14.86 1.22 -7.93
CA ASN A 162 -14.47 1.93 -6.71
C ASN A 162 -15.38 3.13 -6.39
N GLU A 163 -16.58 3.18 -6.98
CA GLU A 163 -17.53 4.29 -6.80
C GLU A 163 -18.22 4.27 -5.44
N GLU A 164 -18.59 3.09 -4.95
CA GLU A 164 -19.30 2.92 -3.69
C GLU A 164 -19.10 1.50 -3.15
N ASP A 165 -19.57 1.23 -1.94
CA ASP A 165 -19.61 -0.12 -1.38
C ASP A 165 -20.94 -0.40 -0.67
N CYS A 166 -21.18 -1.67 -0.32
CA CYS A 166 -22.43 -2.10 0.30
C CYS A 166 -22.60 -1.63 1.75
N TYR A 167 -21.61 -0.94 2.34
CA TYR A 167 -21.72 -0.25 3.62
C TYR A 167 -22.16 1.21 3.43
N GLY A 168 -22.36 1.66 2.19
CA GLY A 168 -22.78 3.02 1.87
C GLY A 168 -21.62 4.03 1.84
N ASN A 169 -20.37 3.56 1.71
CA ASN A 169 -19.25 4.49 1.59
C ASN A 169 -19.26 5.17 0.22
N PRO A 170 -19.04 6.49 0.16
CA PRO A 170 -18.94 7.21 -1.10
C PRO A 170 -17.56 7.03 -1.73
N PHE A 171 -17.51 7.37 -3.02
CA PHE A 171 -16.30 7.37 -3.83
C PHE A 171 -15.15 8.16 -3.19
N PRO A 172 -13.91 7.67 -3.28
CA PRO A 172 -13.54 6.31 -3.69
C PRO A 172 -13.59 5.33 -2.52
N VAL A 173 -13.82 4.04 -2.83
CA VAL A 173 -13.76 2.93 -1.86
C VAL A 173 -12.52 2.06 -2.03
N CYS A 174 -12.00 1.52 -0.91
CA CYS A 174 -10.72 0.77 -0.87
C CYS A 174 -10.85 -0.68 -0.38
N GLY A 175 -12.07 -1.24 -0.33
CA GLY A 175 -12.34 -2.59 0.19
C GLY A 175 -11.63 -3.74 -0.54
N ASP A 176 -11.40 -3.59 -1.85
CA ASP A 176 -10.67 -4.56 -2.70
C ASP A 176 -9.19 -4.20 -2.90
N CYS A 177 -8.66 -3.20 -2.19
CA CYS A 177 -7.35 -2.63 -2.49
C CYS A 177 -6.20 -3.61 -2.21
N LEU A 178 -5.49 -4.04 -3.26
CA LEU A 178 -4.37 -4.99 -3.15
C LEU A 178 -3.15 -4.40 -2.42
N TRP A 179 -2.97 -3.08 -2.47
CA TRP A 179 -1.98 -2.36 -1.65
C TRP A 179 -2.32 -2.44 -0.18
N ALA A 180 -3.58 -2.16 0.16
CA ALA A 180 -4.06 -2.24 1.52
C ALA A 180 -3.96 -3.66 2.10
N ARG A 181 -4.06 -4.68 1.23
CA ARG A 181 -3.88 -6.08 1.62
C ARG A 181 -2.42 -6.49 1.77
N GLY A 182 -1.47 -5.69 1.30
CA GLY A 182 -0.04 -6.04 1.28
C GLY A 182 0.31 -7.10 0.23
N ILE A 183 -0.53 -7.27 -0.79
CA ILE A 183 -0.23 -8.12 -1.96
C ILE A 183 0.68 -7.36 -2.90
N LEU A 184 0.36 -6.08 -3.15
CA LEU A 184 1.24 -5.14 -3.84
C LEU A 184 2.08 -4.39 -2.80
N GLN A 185 3.40 -4.33 -3.01
CA GLN A 185 4.37 -3.78 -2.05
C GLN A 185 5.20 -2.60 -2.58
N CYS A 186 5.27 -2.39 -3.90
CA CYS A 186 6.08 -1.33 -4.53
C CYS A 186 5.50 0.10 -4.32
N PRO A 187 6.16 0.97 -3.56
CA PRO A 187 7.16 1.78 -4.27
C PRO A 187 8.58 1.44 -3.86
#